data_AF-A0A2G4JER5-F1
#
_entry.id   AF-A0A2G4JER5-F1
#
_cell.length_a   1.000
_cell.length_b   1.000
_cell.length_c   1.000
_cell.angle_alpha   90.00
_cell.angle_beta   90.00
_cell.angle_gamma   90.00
#
_symmetry.space_group_name_H-M   'P 1'
#
loop_
_entity.id
_entity.type
_entity.pdbx_description
1 polymer ?
#
loop_
_entity_poly.entity_id
_entity_poly.type
_entity_poly.pdbx_seq_one_letter_code
_entity_poly.pdbx_strand_id
1 'polypeptide(L)'
;MAAMSRIIIAALLLSVTVQAQDARQAPTAGDGPDPWFGTFSIIAFDPATNELGVGVQSRAFGAGAAVPYAKPGVGAVATQASANRQYGPKAIALLEQGLSPAEVVKRITDEDPGRDTRQVAVIDAKGRSAVYTGKRVIDRNHDPKDLVHLGGFAGFAAGPNFSAQGNTLASEDVVKAMAAAYQAGKGSMAERLMDALDAGQSKGGDTRGMQSAGILVVKPLPANSDSTVERIVDIRVDDHEEPFKELRRVLNMTLGVPNRLTERSAQLAKEGKFAEAIAEQKKALEINPRNEQAMYALAQRYAQAGDTKQALEQLGHAIRRQPKQWKPQAVADPIFAKLASLPEFKKLVLP
;
A
#
# COMPACT_ATOMS: atom_id res chain seq x y z
N MET A 1 -42.45 -19.21 93.96
CA MET A 1 -41.62 -19.32 92.74
C MET A 1 -42.48 -19.92 91.65
N ALA A 2 -43.05 -19.07 90.79
CA ALA A 2 -43.82 -19.49 89.62
C ALA A 2 -43.69 -18.38 88.56
N ALA A 3 -43.56 -18.83 87.33
CA ALA A 3 -43.12 -18.10 86.16
C ALA A 3 -44.16 -17.09 85.63
N MET A 4 -43.66 -16.06 84.96
CA MET A 4 -44.12 -15.61 83.64
C MET A 4 -43.25 -14.42 83.23
N SER A 5 -42.30 -14.65 82.33
CA SER A 5 -41.63 -13.59 81.57
C SER A 5 -41.81 -13.81 80.09
N ARG A 6 -41.92 -12.68 79.41
CA ARG A 6 -42.54 -12.48 78.12
C ARG A 6 -41.58 -12.78 76.97
N ILE A 7 -42.18 -13.37 75.94
CA ILE A 7 -41.90 -13.35 74.50
C ILE A 7 -40.89 -12.27 74.05
N ILE A 8 -39.89 -12.66 73.25
CA ILE A 8 -39.60 -12.13 71.90
C ILE A 8 -38.78 -13.17 71.13
N ILE A 9 -39.32 -13.58 69.99
CA ILE A 9 -38.73 -14.49 69.00
C ILE A 9 -37.68 -13.68 68.22
N ALA A 10 -36.40 -14.01 68.36
CA ALA A 10 -35.35 -13.50 67.48
C ALA A 10 -35.27 -14.41 66.24
N ALA A 11 -35.83 -13.96 65.12
CA ALA A 11 -35.66 -14.60 63.83
C ALA A 11 -34.22 -14.38 63.33
N LEU A 12 -33.42 -15.44 63.29
CA LEU A 12 -32.13 -15.49 62.62
C LEU A 12 -32.36 -15.43 61.09
N LEU A 13 -32.15 -14.27 60.47
CA LEU A 13 -31.99 -14.17 59.02
C LEU A 13 -30.55 -14.58 58.68
N LEU A 14 -30.35 -15.84 58.29
CA LEU A 14 -29.17 -16.25 57.54
C LEU A 14 -29.22 -15.59 56.16
N SER A 15 -28.35 -14.62 55.91
CA SER A 15 -28.07 -14.12 54.57
C SER A 15 -27.30 -15.17 53.79
N VAL A 16 -28.01 -15.99 53.02
CA VAL A 16 -27.41 -16.75 51.91
C VAL A 16 -27.06 -15.74 50.83
N THR A 17 -25.80 -15.34 50.76
CA THR A 17 -25.28 -14.66 49.57
C THR A 17 -25.14 -15.72 48.48
N VAL A 18 -26.06 -15.69 47.52
CA VAL A 18 -25.86 -16.37 46.24
C VAL A 18 -24.69 -15.67 45.58
N GLN A 19 -23.50 -16.28 45.61
CA GLN A 19 -22.45 -15.96 44.65
C GLN A 19 -23.00 -16.35 43.28
N ALA A 20 -23.51 -15.36 42.55
CA ALA A 20 -23.74 -15.51 41.14
C ALA A 20 -22.40 -15.91 40.51
N GLN A 21 -22.37 -17.10 39.91
CA GLN A 21 -21.36 -17.45 38.93
C GLN A 21 -21.47 -16.41 37.82
N ASP A 22 -20.51 -15.50 37.75
CA ASP A 22 -20.41 -14.55 36.66
C ASP A 22 -20.37 -15.35 35.36
N ALA A 23 -21.47 -15.23 34.62
CA ALA A 23 -21.55 -15.57 33.22
C ALA A 23 -20.35 -14.90 32.55
N ARG A 24 -19.50 -15.70 31.88
CA ARG A 24 -18.35 -15.22 31.12
C ARG A 24 -18.82 -14.10 30.20
N GLN A 25 -18.55 -12.86 30.60
CA GLN A 25 -18.70 -11.70 29.77
C GLN A 25 -17.75 -11.87 28.58
N ALA A 26 -18.28 -11.75 27.36
CA ALA A 26 -17.44 -11.50 26.20
C ALA A 26 -16.55 -10.27 26.50
N PRO A 27 -15.27 -10.27 26.11
CA PRO A 27 -14.39 -9.17 26.43
C PRO A 27 -14.99 -7.87 25.90
N THR A 28 -15.28 -6.95 26.82
CA THR A 28 -15.68 -5.58 26.51
C THR A 28 -14.49 -4.88 25.88
N ALA A 29 -14.67 -4.33 24.69
CA ALA A 29 -13.74 -3.38 24.09
C ALA A 29 -13.52 -2.23 25.10
N GLY A 30 -12.33 -2.18 25.70
CA GLY A 30 -11.97 -1.25 26.75
C GLY A 30 -10.59 -0.67 26.50
N ASP A 31 -10.59 0.59 26.05
CA ASP A 31 -9.76 1.71 26.48
C ASP A 31 -8.38 1.42 27.11
N GLY A 32 -7.35 1.49 26.25
CA GLY A 32 -6.00 1.95 26.58
C GLY A 32 -5.50 2.80 25.40
N PRO A 33 -4.63 3.82 25.58
CA PRO A 33 -4.10 4.58 24.46
C PRO A 33 -3.23 3.67 23.57
N ASP A 34 -3.73 3.45 22.37
CA ASP A 34 -3.21 2.58 21.31
C ASP A 34 -1.90 3.19 20.69
N PRO A 35 -0.70 2.61 20.86
CA PRO A 35 0.56 3.35 20.67
C PRO A 35 1.38 2.92 19.43
N TRP A 36 1.45 3.74 18.38
CA TRP A 36 2.28 3.44 17.19
C TRP A 36 2.86 4.73 16.43
N PHE A 37 4.23 4.97 16.24
CA PHE A 37 4.96 6.24 15.74
C PHE A 37 6.27 6.33 14.75
N GLY A 38 6.32 7.09 13.56
CA GLY A 38 7.29 7.33 12.35
C GLY A 38 6.96 7.48 10.76
N THR A 39 7.95 7.68 9.80
CA THR A 39 7.81 7.83 8.28
C THR A 39 9.11 7.52 7.46
N PHE A 40 9.07 6.83 6.31
CA PHE A 40 10.21 6.67 5.37
C PHE A 40 9.89 6.79 3.87
N SER A 41 10.88 7.18 3.06
CA SER A 41 10.74 7.39 1.61
C SER A 41 12.04 7.16 0.83
N ILE A 42 11.92 7.01 -0.48
CA ILE A 42 13.03 6.90 -1.44
C ILE A 42 12.76 7.80 -2.64
N ILE A 43 13.77 8.53 -3.10
CA ILE A 43 13.75 9.27 -4.37
C ILE A 43 14.80 8.66 -5.30
N ALA A 44 14.52 8.62 -6.60
CA ALA A 44 15.45 8.04 -7.56
C ALA A 44 15.33 8.63 -8.97
N PHE A 45 16.42 8.47 -9.73
CA PHE A 45 16.54 8.75 -11.14
C PHE A 45 17.03 7.48 -11.84
N ASP A 46 16.45 7.13 -12.99
CA ASP A 46 16.94 6.03 -13.81
C ASP A 46 17.55 6.59 -15.10
N PRO A 47 18.89 6.56 -15.26
CA PRO A 47 19.54 7.10 -16.46
C PRO A 47 19.23 6.32 -17.74
N ALA A 48 18.76 5.07 -17.64
CA ALA A 48 18.41 4.28 -18.82
C ALA A 48 17.04 4.68 -19.40
N THR A 49 16.11 5.11 -18.55
CA THR A 49 14.73 5.44 -18.95
C THR A 49 14.41 6.93 -18.82
N ASN A 50 15.29 7.71 -18.21
CA ASN A 50 15.07 9.09 -17.77
C ASN A 50 13.86 9.24 -16.81
N GLU A 51 13.52 8.17 -16.11
CA GLU A 51 12.45 8.20 -15.11
C GLU A 51 12.93 8.84 -13.81
N LEU A 52 12.05 9.63 -13.20
CA LEU A 52 12.20 10.17 -11.87
C LEU A 52 11.09 9.62 -11.00
N GLY A 53 11.42 9.20 -9.79
CA GLY A 53 10.46 8.53 -8.93
C GLY A 53 10.60 8.85 -7.46
N VAL A 54 9.49 8.74 -6.75
CA VAL A 54 9.39 8.85 -5.30
C VAL A 54 8.50 7.74 -4.77
N GLY A 55 8.98 6.98 -3.80
CA GLY A 55 8.18 6.05 -2.99
C GLY A 55 8.13 6.53 -1.54
N VAL A 56 6.99 6.41 -0.89
CA VAL A 56 6.82 6.78 0.53
C VAL A 56 5.91 5.81 1.25
N GLN A 57 6.19 5.58 2.53
CA GLN A 57 5.26 5.01 3.48
C GLN A 57 5.26 5.81 4.80
N SER A 58 4.09 5.87 5.43
CA SER A 58 3.97 6.32 6.82
C SER A 58 2.75 5.71 7.49
N ARG A 59 2.65 5.90 8.80
CA ARG A 59 1.36 5.93 9.51
C ARG A 59 0.83 7.34 9.82
N ALA A 60 1.11 8.29 8.95
CA ALA A 60 0.24 9.43 8.76
C ALA A 60 -0.80 9.10 7.70
N PHE A 61 -2.02 9.65 7.82
CA PHE A 61 -2.99 9.63 6.72
C PHE A 61 -2.43 10.33 5.48
N GLY A 62 -2.59 9.73 4.30
CA GLY A 62 -2.34 10.38 3.01
C GLY A 62 -0.89 10.79 2.73
N ALA A 63 0.11 10.04 3.19
CA ALA A 63 1.53 10.37 2.95
C ALA A 63 1.86 10.39 1.44
N GLY A 64 1.25 9.51 0.65
CA GLY A 64 1.39 9.47 -0.82
C GLY A 64 0.94 10.75 -1.52
N ALA A 65 0.06 11.55 -0.91
CA ALA A 65 -0.37 12.84 -1.43
C ALA A 65 0.48 14.02 -0.92
N ALA A 66 1.11 13.87 0.25
CA ALA A 66 1.78 14.97 0.95
C ALA A 66 3.30 15.05 0.66
N VAL A 67 3.95 13.89 0.54
CA VAL A 67 5.41 13.78 0.49
C VAL A 67 5.98 13.85 -0.94
N PRO A 68 5.43 13.13 -1.93
CA PRO A 68 6.03 13.04 -3.27
C PRO A 68 5.81 14.27 -4.14
N TYR A 69 6.90 14.76 -4.75
CA TYR A 69 6.86 15.71 -5.87
C TYR A 69 7.86 15.26 -6.93
N ALA A 70 7.49 15.35 -8.20
CA ALA A 70 8.41 15.07 -9.30
C ALA A 70 7.99 15.85 -10.54
N LYS A 71 8.99 16.28 -11.32
CA LYS A 71 8.80 16.90 -12.63
C LYS A 71 9.70 16.23 -13.67
N PRO A 72 9.14 15.74 -14.79
CA PRO A 72 9.89 15.11 -15.88
C PRO A 72 11.09 15.95 -16.32
N GLY A 73 12.24 15.32 -16.48
CA GLY A 73 13.47 16.00 -16.94
C GLY A 73 14.06 17.01 -15.97
N VAL A 74 13.47 17.21 -14.78
CA VAL A 74 13.91 18.21 -13.79
C VAL A 74 14.42 17.53 -12.52
N GLY A 75 13.55 16.82 -11.80
CA GLY A 75 13.90 16.19 -10.54
C GLY A 75 12.73 15.66 -9.74
N ALA A 76 13.05 15.08 -8.58
CA ALA A 76 12.10 14.54 -7.62
C ALA A 76 12.45 14.96 -6.18
N VAL A 77 11.43 15.06 -5.33
CA VAL A 77 11.53 15.60 -3.97
C VAL A 77 10.63 14.79 -3.04
N ALA A 78 11.15 14.47 -1.86
CA ALA A 78 10.38 13.94 -0.74
C ALA A 78 10.52 14.90 0.46
N THR A 79 9.43 15.53 0.88
CA THR A 79 9.38 16.42 2.08
C THR A 79 8.52 15.77 3.16
N GLN A 80 9.08 15.55 4.35
CA GLN A 80 8.49 14.71 5.41
C GLN A 80 8.85 15.20 6.82
N ALA A 81 8.54 14.37 7.83
CA ALA A 81 8.53 14.73 9.26
C ALA A 81 7.46 15.80 9.54
N SER A 82 7.80 16.91 10.21
CA SER A 82 6.91 18.07 10.27
C SER A 82 6.91 18.80 8.93
N ALA A 83 6.43 18.14 7.87
CA ALA A 83 6.66 18.52 6.48
C ALA A 83 6.21 19.95 6.17
N ASN A 84 7.08 20.69 5.48
CA ASN A 84 6.72 21.94 4.82
C ASN A 84 6.39 21.63 3.36
N ARG A 85 5.11 21.63 2.98
CA ARG A 85 4.67 21.28 1.61
C ARG A 85 5.20 22.26 0.56
N GLN A 86 5.59 23.48 0.93
CA GLN A 86 6.19 24.42 -0.01
C GLN A 86 7.57 23.97 -0.51
N TYR A 87 8.27 23.08 0.22
CA TYR A 87 9.57 22.57 -0.22
C TYR A 87 9.49 21.86 -1.57
N GLY A 88 8.43 21.08 -1.83
CA GLY A 88 8.27 20.36 -3.08
C GLY A 88 8.30 21.28 -4.31
N PRO A 89 7.32 22.18 -4.48
CA PRO A 89 7.27 23.09 -5.63
C PRO A 89 8.49 24.03 -5.70
N LYS A 90 8.97 24.55 -4.56
CA LYS A 90 10.17 25.42 -4.54
C LYS A 90 11.42 24.69 -5.00
N ALA A 91 11.64 23.47 -4.52
CA ALA A 91 12.80 22.68 -4.91
C ALA A 91 12.77 22.34 -6.41
N ILE A 92 11.62 21.94 -6.94
CA ILE A 92 11.45 21.73 -8.39
C ILE A 92 11.80 23.01 -9.16
N ALA A 93 11.22 24.17 -8.79
CA ALA A 93 11.49 25.43 -9.49
C ALA A 93 12.97 25.86 -9.46
N LEU A 94 13.69 25.57 -8.37
CA LEU A 94 15.12 25.86 -8.26
C LEU A 94 15.98 24.87 -9.08
N LEU A 95 15.59 23.59 -9.14
CA LEU A 95 16.24 22.63 -10.05
C LEU A 95 16.08 23.04 -11.51
N GLU A 96 14.92 23.58 -11.90
CA GLU A 96 14.69 24.11 -13.26
C GLU A 96 15.59 25.30 -13.59
N GLN A 97 15.96 26.10 -12.58
CA GLN A 97 16.93 27.19 -12.73
C GLN A 97 18.38 26.69 -12.81
N GLY A 98 18.60 25.37 -12.75
CA GLY A 98 19.91 24.75 -12.89
C GLY A 98 20.69 24.58 -11.60
N LEU A 99 20.11 24.92 -10.44
CA LEU A 99 20.76 24.70 -9.14
C LEU A 99 20.95 23.20 -8.91
N SER A 100 22.06 22.84 -8.28
CA SER A 100 22.29 21.49 -7.80
C SER A 100 21.36 21.17 -6.61
N PRO A 101 21.02 19.89 -6.40
CA PRO A 101 20.24 19.46 -5.23
C PRO A 101 20.79 19.99 -3.90
N ALA A 102 22.13 20.08 -3.73
CA ALA A 102 22.75 20.61 -2.53
C ALA A 102 22.46 22.11 -2.33
N GLU A 103 22.56 22.91 -3.39
CA GLU A 103 22.20 24.33 -3.37
C GLU A 103 20.71 24.53 -3.10
N VAL A 104 19.86 23.70 -3.71
CA VAL A 104 18.42 23.70 -3.50
C VAL A 104 18.08 23.41 -2.04
N VAL A 105 18.59 22.31 -1.48
CA VAL A 105 18.36 21.91 -0.08
C VAL A 105 18.85 22.99 0.88
N LYS A 106 20.05 23.54 0.64
CA LYS A 106 20.58 24.65 1.46
C LYS A 106 19.64 25.85 1.43
N ARG A 107 19.22 26.30 0.24
CA ARG A 107 18.36 27.47 0.07
C ARG A 107 17.00 27.31 0.76
N ILE A 108 16.28 26.23 0.48
CA ILE A 108 14.92 26.03 1.05
C ILE A 108 14.95 25.84 2.57
N THR A 109 16.05 25.32 3.13
CA THR A 109 16.19 25.13 4.58
C THR A 109 16.69 26.38 5.29
N ASP A 110 17.58 27.17 4.69
CA ASP A 110 18.02 28.47 5.25
C ASP A 110 16.85 29.47 5.32
N GLU A 111 15.91 29.39 4.38
CA GLU A 111 14.69 30.22 4.34
C GLU A 111 13.58 29.76 5.31
N ASP A 112 13.70 28.59 5.97
CA ASP A 112 12.68 28.05 6.89
C ASP A 112 13.15 28.13 8.36
N PRO A 113 12.65 29.07 9.17
CA PRO A 113 12.95 29.12 10.62
C PRO A 113 12.59 27.83 11.37
N GLY A 114 11.68 27.02 10.84
CA GLY A 114 11.29 25.72 11.36
C GLY A 114 12.07 24.54 10.79
N ARG A 115 13.14 24.75 10.00
CA ARG A 115 13.96 23.70 9.36
C ARG A 115 14.33 22.56 10.30
N ASP A 116 14.54 22.85 11.56
CA ASP A 116 15.03 21.91 12.56
C ASP A 116 14.12 20.70 12.80
N THR A 117 12.83 20.75 12.46
CA THR A 117 11.89 19.62 12.58
C THR A 117 11.50 19.02 11.23
N ARG A 118 12.16 19.44 10.14
CA ARG A 118 11.89 18.99 8.77
C ARG A 118 12.87 17.89 8.35
N GLN A 119 12.44 17.06 7.42
CA GLN A 119 13.34 16.23 6.64
C GLN A 119 12.98 16.37 5.15
N VAL A 120 13.98 16.57 4.29
CA VAL A 120 13.78 16.71 2.85
C VAL A 120 14.90 16.04 2.08
N ALA A 121 14.54 15.35 1.00
CA ALA A 121 15.47 14.82 0.01
C ALA A 121 15.11 15.36 -1.37
N VAL A 122 16.13 15.74 -2.14
CA VAL A 122 16.01 16.29 -3.50
C VAL A 122 16.96 15.52 -4.41
N ILE A 123 16.50 15.11 -5.59
CA ILE A 123 17.30 14.50 -6.65
C ILE A 123 17.00 15.20 -7.98
N ASP A 124 18.02 15.43 -8.79
CA ASP A 124 17.85 16.01 -10.13
C ASP A 124 17.82 14.94 -11.23
N ALA A 125 17.47 15.36 -12.46
CA ALA A 125 17.50 14.50 -13.65
C ALA A 125 18.91 14.13 -14.13
N LYS A 126 19.95 14.39 -13.32
CA LYS A 126 21.33 13.93 -13.54
C LYS A 126 21.73 12.91 -12.47
N GLY A 127 20.81 12.51 -11.60
CA GLY A 127 21.04 11.54 -10.54
C GLY A 127 21.84 12.05 -9.33
N ARG A 128 22.08 13.37 -9.25
CA ARG A 128 22.67 13.98 -8.06
C ARG A 128 21.59 14.12 -7.01
N SER A 129 21.88 13.81 -5.74
CA SER A 129 20.92 13.96 -4.65
C SER A 129 21.51 14.70 -3.45
N ALA A 130 20.66 15.37 -2.68
CA ALA A 130 20.99 15.95 -1.39
C ALA A 130 19.86 15.73 -0.39
N VAL A 131 20.20 15.56 0.87
CA VAL A 131 19.25 15.32 1.97
C VAL A 131 19.56 16.26 3.12
N TYR A 132 18.52 16.78 3.76
CA TYR A 132 18.62 17.48 5.03
C TYR A 132 17.70 16.80 6.05
N THR A 133 18.26 16.49 7.21
CA THR A 133 17.53 16.03 8.39
C THR A 133 17.72 17.05 9.50
N GLY A 134 16.65 17.71 9.91
CA GLY A 134 16.70 18.71 10.97
C GLY A 134 17.15 18.09 12.29
N LYS A 135 17.96 18.84 13.05
CA LYS A 135 18.53 18.37 14.32
C LYS A 135 17.49 17.96 15.36
N ARG A 136 16.26 18.47 15.23
CA ARG A 136 15.13 18.24 16.15
C ARG A 136 14.08 17.28 15.62
N VAL A 137 14.34 16.59 14.51
CA VAL A 137 13.41 15.59 13.94
C VAL A 137 13.11 14.46 14.93
N ILE A 138 14.08 14.12 15.78
CA ILE A 138 13.97 13.08 16.82
C ILE A 138 14.12 13.62 18.25
N ASP A 139 14.07 14.94 18.44
CA ASP A 139 14.27 15.55 19.78
C ASP A 139 13.23 15.10 20.80
N ARG A 140 12.03 14.75 20.33
CA ARG A 140 10.92 14.28 21.17
C ARG A 140 11.09 12.83 21.65
N ASN A 141 12.13 12.13 21.21
CA ASN A 141 12.35 10.71 21.48
C ASN A 141 12.96 10.44 22.87
N HIS A 142 13.27 11.49 23.65
CA HIS A 142 13.86 11.36 24.99
C HIS A 142 12.87 11.58 26.13
N ASP A 143 11.62 11.91 25.85
CA ASP A 143 10.57 11.93 26.89
C ASP A 143 9.93 10.53 26.97
N PRO A 144 10.19 9.74 28.03
CA PRO A 144 9.59 8.42 28.19
C PRO A 144 8.06 8.47 28.36
N LYS A 145 7.47 9.67 28.48
CA LYS A 145 6.02 9.90 28.49
C LYS A 145 5.48 10.32 27.13
N ASP A 146 6.34 10.69 26.18
CA ASP A 146 5.95 10.99 24.79
C ASP A 146 5.96 9.70 23.97
N LEU A 147 4.95 8.87 24.23
CA LEU A 147 4.75 7.63 23.50
C LEU A 147 4.58 7.89 21.99
N VAL A 148 4.22 9.13 21.57
CA VAL A 148 3.95 9.55 20.19
C VAL A 148 5.22 9.73 19.34
N HIS A 149 6.41 9.69 19.94
CA HIS A 149 7.69 9.91 19.24
C HIS A 149 8.75 8.88 19.63
N LEU A 150 8.35 7.61 19.80
CA LEU A 150 9.27 6.49 19.98
C LEU A 150 9.92 6.13 18.64
N GLY A 151 11.22 6.42 18.47
CA GLY A 151 12.02 6.02 17.32
C GLY A 151 13.51 6.18 17.62
N GLY A 152 14.38 5.35 17.05
CA GLY A 152 15.81 5.39 17.36
C GLY A 152 16.63 6.24 16.38
N PHE A 153 16.08 6.49 15.19
CA PHE A 153 16.88 6.98 14.08
C PHE A 153 16.10 7.93 13.15
N ALA A 154 16.79 8.99 12.72
CA ALA A 154 16.43 9.77 11.55
C ALA A 154 17.71 10.01 10.73
N GLY A 155 17.62 9.74 9.44
CA GLY A 155 18.78 9.83 8.56
C GLY A 155 18.46 9.33 7.17
N PHE A 156 19.51 8.96 6.43
CA PHE A 156 19.40 8.55 5.05
C PHE A 156 20.56 7.63 4.65
N ALA A 157 20.35 6.87 3.58
CA ALA A 157 21.36 6.17 2.82
C ALA A 157 21.21 6.60 1.35
N ALA A 158 22.25 7.22 0.80
CA ALA A 158 22.25 7.74 -0.57
C ALA A 158 23.38 7.13 -1.39
N GLY A 159 23.18 7.07 -2.69
CA GLY A 159 24.15 6.58 -3.65
C GLY A 159 23.90 7.18 -5.03
N PRO A 160 24.63 6.71 -6.07
CA PRO A 160 24.40 7.17 -7.43
C PRO A 160 22.93 6.99 -7.83
N ASN A 161 22.28 8.08 -8.25
CA ASN A 161 20.91 8.11 -8.76
C ASN A 161 19.79 7.79 -7.75
N PHE A 162 20.04 7.74 -6.44
CA PHE A 162 18.97 7.57 -5.46
C PHE A 162 19.33 8.10 -4.07
N SER A 163 18.29 8.33 -3.25
CA SER A 163 18.41 8.51 -1.81
C SER A 163 17.22 7.86 -1.10
N ALA A 164 17.48 7.05 -0.08
CA ALA A 164 16.50 6.55 0.87
C ALA A 164 16.64 7.31 2.19
N GLN A 165 15.54 7.82 2.73
CA GLN A 165 15.53 8.65 3.93
C GLN A 165 14.34 8.32 4.82
N GLY A 166 14.49 8.55 6.11
CA GLY A 166 13.40 8.35 7.05
C GLY A 166 13.64 8.99 8.39
N ASN A 167 12.56 9.10 9.16
CA ASN A 167 12.53 9.63 10.50
C ASN A 167 11.65 8.74 11.38
N THR A 168 12.01 8.70 12.67
CA THR A 168 11.35 7.84 13.66
C THR A 168 11.34 6.39 13.14
N LEU A 169 12.51 5.96 12.68
CA LEU A 169 12.72 4.61 12.19
C LEU A 169 13.13 3.70 13.34
N ALA A 170 12.89 2.40 13.16
CA ALA A 170 13.36 1.37 14.08
C ALA A 170 14.89 1.41 14.23
N SER A 171 15.63 1.59 13.13
CA SER A 171 17.09 1.75 13.13
C SER A 171 17.59 2.31 11.79
N GLU A 172 18.90 2.53 11.68
CA GLU A 172 19.58 2.84 10.42
C GLU A 172 19.43 1.70 9.38
N ASP A 173 19.20 0.45 9.81
CA ASP A 173 19.08 -0.69 8.91
C ASP A 173 17.90 -0.56 7.95
N VAL A 174 16.88 0.21 8.32
CA VAL A 174 15.73 0.54 7.45
C VAL A 174 16.21 1.20 6.17
N VAL A 175 16.91 2.33 6.27
CA VAL A 175 17.38 3.07 5.07
C VAL A 175 18.48 2.30 4.32
N LYS A 176 19.32 1.53 5.03
CA LYS A 176 20.33 0.66 4.41
C LYS A 176 19.68 -0.47 3.59
N ALA A 177 18.62 -1.10 4.10
CA ALA A 177 17.90 -2.14 3.39
C ALA A 177 17.14 -1.58 2.18
N MET A 178 16.51 -0.41 2.31
CA MET A 178 15.89 0.29 1.19
C MET A 178 16.90 0.55 0.06
N ALA A 179 18.07 1.10 0.41
CA ALA A 179 19.14 1.37 -0.54
C ALA A 179 19.62 0.10 -1.25
N ALA A 180 19.93 -0.95 -0.48
CA ALA A 180 20.41 -2.22 -1.03
C ALA A 180 19.37 -2.87 -1.96
N ALA A 181 18.10 -2.89 -1.56
CA ALA A 181 17.02 -3.44 -2.37
C ALA A 181 16.80 -2.64 -3.67
N TYR A 182 16.84 -1.31 -3.61
CA TYR A 182 16.72 -0.47 -4.81
C TYR A 182 17.86 -0.74 -5.81
N GLN A 183 19.10 -0.82 -5.32
CA GLN A 183 20.29 -1.06 -6.15
C GLN A 183 20.31 -2.46 -6.76
N ALA A 184 19.86 -3.48 -6.03
CA ALA A 184 19.78 -4.85 -6.51
C ALA A 184 18.51 -5.13 -7.34
N GLY A 185 17.52 -4.24 -7.26
CA GLY A 185 16.21 -4.36 -7.87
C GLY A 185 16.27 -4.45 -9.39
N LYS A 186 15.31 -5.17 -9.96
CA LYS A 186 15.13 -5.33 -11.42
C LYS A 186 13.73 -4.85 -11.81
N GLY A 187 13.52 -4.66 -13.11
CA GLY A 187 12.23 -4.18 -13.63
C GLY A 187 12.15 -2.66 -13.65
N SER A 188 10.91 -2.17 -13.70
CA SER A 188 10.58 -0.74 -13.81
C SER A 188 11.01 0.06 -12.57
N MET A 189 11.14 1.38 -12.72
CA MET A 189 11.38 2.29 -11.60
C MET A 189 10.38 2.05 -10.46
N ALA A 190 9.09 1.90 -10.78
CA ALA A 190 8.03 1.73 -9.78
C ALA A 190 8.17 0.41 -9.00
N GLU A 191 8.55 -0.70 -9.65
CA GLU A 191 8.83 -1.98 -8.99
C GLU A 191 10.01 -1.85 -8.03
N ARG A 192 11.12 -1.24 -8.47
CA ARG A 192 12.30 -1.05 -7.61
C ARG A 192 12.02 -0.13 -6.41
N LEU A 193 11.19 0.90 -6.57
CA LEU A 193 10.74 1.74 -5.46
C LEU A 193 9.86 0.95 -4.47
N MET A 194 8.94 0.11 -4.97
CA MET A 194 8.10 -0.75 -4.14
C MET A 194 8.95 -1.77 -3.35
N ASP A 195 9.94 -2.39 -4.01
CA ASP A 195 10.84 -3.35 -3.38
C ASP A 195 11.72 -2.69 -2.31
N ALA A 196 12.16 -1.45 -2.53
CA ALA A 196 12.85 -0.66 -1.52
C ALA A 196 11.95 -0.42 -0.30
N LEU A 197 10.69 -0.02 -0.50
CA LEU A 197 9.74 0.19 0.58
C LEU A 197 9.50 -1.09 1.40
N ASP A 198 9.29 -2.23 0.73
CA ASP A 198 9.14 -3.53 1.40
C ASP A 198 10.40 -3.93 2.19
N ALA A 199 11.59 -3.67 1.64
CA ALA A 199 12.85 -3.94 2.33
C ALA A 199 13.01 -3.08 3.59
N GLY A 200 12.67 -1.79 3.52
CA GLY A 200 12.65 -0.90 4.68
C GLY A 200 11.69 -1.40 5.76
N GLN A 201 10.47 -1.76 5.37
CA GLN A 201 9.47 -2.31 6.28
C GLN A 201 9.94 -3.61 6.96
N SER A 202 10.64 -4.49 6.24
CA SER A 202 11.20 -5.74 6.78
C SER A 202 12.24 -5.53 7.89
N LYS A 203 12.79 -4.32 8.01
CA LYS A 203 13.74 -3.91 9.07
C LYS A 203 13.07 -3.13 10.21
N GLY A 204 11.75 -3.22 10.31
CA GLY A 204 10.94 -2.54 11.33
C GLY A 204 10.37 -1.21 10.86
N GLY A 205 10.88 -0.66 9.74
CA GLY A 205 10.32 0.51 9.08
C GLY A 205 10.05 1.68 10.03
N ASP A 206 8.84 2.20 9.87
CA ASP A 206 8.20 3.19 10.71
C ASP A 206 7.77 2.54 12.05
N THR A 207 8.25 3.05 13.19
CA THR A 207 7.89 2.50 14.51
C THR A 207 6.42 2.73 14.91
N ARG A 208 5.55 3.30 14.03
CA ARG A 208 4.07 3.20 14.11
C ARG A 208 3.49 1.95 13.54
N GLY A 209 4.28 1.18 12.83
CA GLY A 209 3.69 0.42 11.76
C GLY A 209 3.20 1.37 10.67
N MET A 210 1.98 1.16 10.19
CA MET A 210 1.64 1.55 8.83
C MET A 210 0.19 1.99 8.67
N GLN A 211 -0.04 2.99 7.80
CA GLN A 211 -1.39 3.46 7.46
C GLN A 211 -1.51 3.87 5.99
N SER A 212 -0.51 4.54 5.45
CA SER A 212 -0.56 5.07 4.08
C SER A 212 0.76 4.87 3.34
N ALA A 213 0.67 4.76 2.02
CA ALA A 213 1.83 4.63 1.15
C ALA A 213 1.54 5.21 -0.24
N GLY A 214 2.57 5.50 -1.01
CA GLY A 214 2.40 6.00 -2.37
C GLY A 214 3.66 5.89 -3.21
N ILE A 215 3.46 5.79 -4.52
CA ILE A 215 4.51 5.82 -5.54
C ILE A 215 4.11 6.82 -6.61
N LEU A 216 5.02 7.75 -6.92
CA LEU A 216 4.96 8.66 -8.04
C LEU A 216 6.15 8.39 -8.95
N VAL A 217 5.91 8.14 -10.23
CA VAL A 217 6.94 8.04 -11.27
C VAL A 217 6.55 8.91 -12.46
N VAL A 218 7.51 9.72 -12.90
CA VAL A 218 7.37 10.60 -14.06
C VAL A 218 8.48 10.34 -15.07
N LYS A 219 8.19 10.60 -16.34
CA LYS A 219 9.13 10.40 -17.45
C LYS A 219 8.96 11.52 -18.48
N PRO A 220 10.05 12.09 -19.03
CA PRO A 220 9.94 13.04 -20.12
C PRO A 220 9.37 12.35 -21.36
N LEU A 221 8.46 13.03 -22.05
CA LEU A 221 7.96 12.56 -23.34
C LEU A 221 8.98 12.88 -24.44
N PRO A 222 9.30 11.91 -25.32
CA PRO A 222 10.00 12.22 -26.57
C PRO A 222 9.26 13.30 -27.37
N ALA A 223 10.00 14.12 -28.12
CA ALA A 223 9.42 15.22 -28.91
C ALA A 223 8.30 14.79 -29.88
N ASN A 224 8.33 13.54 -30.33
CA ASN A 224 7.35 12.94 -31.25
C ASN A 224 6.50 11.86 -30.56
N SER A 225 6.27 11.97 -29.25
CA SER A 225 5.46 11.02 -28.50
C SER A 225 3.97 11.19 -28.79
N ASP A 226 3.29 10.09 -29.13
CA ASP A 226 1.82 10.05 -29.18
C ASP A 226 1.18 10.05 -27.77
N SER A 227 1.96 9.70 -26.74
CA SER A 227 1.53 9.82 -25.34
C SER A 227 1.64 11.27 -24.88
N THR A 228 0.62 11.75 -24.17
CA THR A 228 0.60 13.03 -23.45
C THR A 228 0.77 12.86 -21.94
N VAL A 229 1.03 11.62 -21.48
CA VAL A 229 1.07 11.26 -20.07
C VAL A 229 2.52 11.14 -19.60
N GLU A 230 2.99 12.19 -18.92
CA GLU A 230 4.31 12.24 -18.29
C GLU A 230 4.36 11.54 -16.92
N ARG A 231 3.20 11.45 -16.25
CA ARG A 231 3.04 10.79 -14.96
C ARG A 231 2.59 9.35 -15.17
N ILE A 232 3.57 8.48 -15.35
CA ILE A 232 3.35 7.08 -15.74
C ILE A 232 2.91 6.19 -14.57
N VAL A 233 3.20 6.59 -13.32
CA VAL A 233 2.65 5.98 -12.10
C VAL A 233 2.31 7.09 -11.09
N ASP A 234 1.10 7.10 -10.57
CA ASP A 234 0.68 7.91 -9.41
C ASP A 234 -0.41 7.14 -8.68
N ILE A 235 0.04 6.35 -7.72
CA ILE A 235 -0.79 5.44 -6.95
C ILE A 235 -0.62 5.74 -5.47
N ARG A 236 -1.72 5.65 -4.74
CA ARG A 236 -1.78 6.02 -3.32
C ARG A 236 -2.70 5.06 -2.59
N VAL A 237 -2.30 4.74 -1.39
CA VAL A 237 -3.13 4.14 -0.35
C VAL A 237 -3.11 5.14 0.79
N ASP A 238 -4.17 5.94 0.93
CA ASP A 238 -4.18 7.03 1.91
C ASP A 238 -4.51 6.55 3.33
N ASP A 239 -5.19 5.40 3.45
CA ASP A 239 -5.55 4.75 4.71
C ASP A 239 -5.84 3.25 4.49
N HIS A 240 -5.05 2.36 5.11
CA HIS A 240 -5.26 0.92 5.12
C HIS A 240 -4.42 0.27 6.23
N GLU A 241 -4.88 -0.86 6.80
CA GLU A 241 -4.11 -1.62 7.80
C GLU A 241 -2.86 -2.28 7.19
N GLU A 242 -2.96 -2.74 5.94
CA GLU A 242 -1.87 -3.34 5.16
C GLU A 242 -1.52 -2.50 3.90
N PRO A 243 -1.00 -1.26 4.04
CA PRO A 243 -0.85 -0.35 2.90
C PRO A 243 0.21 -0.81 1.89
N PHE A 244 1.22 -1.58 2.27
CA PHE A 244 2.21 -2.14 1.33
C PHE A 244 1.59 -3.16 0.38
N LYS A 245 0.82 -4.09 0.94
CA LYS A 245 0.12 -5.12 0.17
C LYS A 245 -0.87 -4.47 -0.80
N GLU A 246 -1.61 -3.47 -0.33
CA GLU A 246 -2.56 -2.75 -1.15
C GLU A 246 -1.87 -1.88 -2.22
N LEU A 247 -0.77 -1.20 -1.86
CA LEU A 247 0.02 -0.42 -2.82
C LEU A 247 0.60 -1.32 -3.92
N ARG A 248 1.12 -2.51 -3.56
CA ARG A 248 1.59 -3.50 -4.53
C ARG A 248 0.46 -4.03 -5.41
N ARG A 249 -0.74 -4.23 -4.85
CA ARG A 249 -1.93 -4.64 -5.61
C ARG A 249 -2.29 -3.60 -6.66
N VAL A 250 -2.41 -2.32 -6.29
CA VAL A 250 -2.73 -1.25 -7.24
C VAL A 250 -1.59 -0.97 -8.22
N LEU A 251 -0.32 -1.12 -7.81
CA LEU A 251 0.83 -1.08 -8.71
C LEU A 251 0.74 -2.16 -9.79
N ASN A 252 0.45 -3.40 -9.40
CA ASN A 252 0.27 -4.50 -10.34
C ASN A 252 -0.87 -4.24 -11.33
N MET A 253 -1.95 -3.58 -10.89
CA MET A 253 -3.02 -3.13 -11.79
C MET A 253 -2.49 -2.08 -12.79
N THR A 254 -1.77 -1.07 -12.33
CA THR A 254 -1.17 -0.01 -13.19
C THR A 254 -0.19 -0.59 -14.20
N LEU A 255 0.61 -1.59 -13.81
CA LEU A 255 1.61 -2.25 -14.67
C LEU A 255 1.01 -3.36 -15.56
N GLY A 256 -0.32 -3.47 -15.64
CA GLY A 256 -1.00 -4.43 -16.51
C GLY A 256 -0.72 -5.90 -16.18
N VAL A 257 -0.32 -6.21 -14.94
CA VAL A 257 -0.03 -7.59 -14.51
C VAL A 257 -1.24 -8.52 -14.67
N PRO A 258 -2.48 -8.14 -14.31
CA PRO A 258 -3.66 -9.00 -14.51
C PRO A 258 -3.90 -9.40 -15.98
N ASN A 259 -3.60 -8.50 -16.92
CA ASN A 259 -3.77 -8.76 -18.35
C ASN A 259 -2.76 -9.80 -18.82
N ARG A 260 -1.48 -9.64 -18.45
CA ARG A 260 -0.42 -10.62 -18.76
C ARG A 260 -0.72 -12.00 -18.17
N LEU A 261 -1.25 -12.05 -16.94
CA LEU A 261 -1.68 -13.31 -16.31
C LEU A 261 -2.85 -13.96 -17.07
N THR A 262 -3.82 -13.15 -17.52
CA THR A 262 -4.97 -13.62 -18.31
C THR A 262 -4.53 -14.13 -19.68
N GLU A 263 -3.60 -13.45 -20.35
CA GLU A 263 -3.02 -13.89 -21.63
C GLU A 263 -2.24 -15.20 -21.48
N ARG A 264 -1.46 -15.34 -20.40
CA ARG A 264 -0.75 -16.58 -20.10
C ARG A 264 -1.71 -17.73 -19.78
N SER A 265 -2.74 -17.46 -18.99
CA SER A 265 -3.86 -18.39 -18.75
C SER A 265 -4.53 -18.82 -20.06
N ALA A 266 -4.74 -17.87 -20.98
CA ALA A 266 -5.25 -18.10 -22.33
C ALA A 266 -4.40 -19.14 -23.09
N GLN A 267 -3.09 -18.92 -23.09
CA GLN A 267 -2.11 -19.77 -23.76
C GLN A 267 -2.03 -21.17 -23.14
N LEU A 268 -1.93 -21.28 -21.82
CA LEU A 268 -1.85 -22.56 -21.11
C LEU A 268 -3.06 -23.46 -21.38
N ALA A 269 -4.28 -22.90 -21.44
CA ALA A 269 -5.46 -23.70 -21.75
C ALA A 269 -5.50 -24.19 -23.21
N LYS A 270 -4.95 -23.42 -24.17
CA LYS A 270 -4.80 -23.89 -25.56
C LYS A 270 -3.86 -25.09 -25.64
N GLU A 271 -2.88 -25.16 -24.74
CA GLU A 271 -1.96 -26.29 -24.58
C GLU A 271 -2.57 -27.45 -23.77
N GLY A 272 -3.82 -27.34 -23.32
CA GLY A 272 -4.49 -28.35 -22.47
C GLY A 272 -4.04 -28.35 -21.00
N LYS A 273 -3.20 -27.40 -20.58
CA LYS A 273 -2.68 -27.28 -19.21
C LYS A 273 -3.65 -26.52 -18.31
N PHE A 274 -4.82 -27.11 -18.10
CA PHE A 274 -5.94 -26.40 -17.45
C PHE A 274 -5.69 -26.02 -15.99
N ALA A 275 -5.02 -26.88 -15.21
CA ALA A 275 -4.72 -26.58 -13.81
C ALA A 275 -3.84 -25.32 -13.67
N GLU A 276 -2.83 -25.19 -14.51
CA GLU A 276 -1.93 -24.03 -14.55
C GLU A 276 -2.66 -22.79 -15.07
N ALA A 277 -3.49 -22.94 -16.10
CA ALA A 277 -4.31 -21.85 -16.63
C ALA A 277 -5.27 -21.28 -15.56
N ILE A 278 -5.93 -22.14 -14.80
CA ILE A 278 -6.79 -21.77 -13.67
C ILE A 278 -5.97 -21.03 -12.61
N ALA A 279 -4.78 -21.51 -12.26
CA ALA A 279 -3.92 -20.88 -11.27
C ALA A 279 -3.50 -19.45 -11.68
N GLU A 280 -3.08 -19.25 -12.93
CA GLU A 280 -2.73 -17.91 -13.43
C GLU A 280 -3.94 -16.98 -13.47
N GLN A 281 -5.12 -17.49 -13.86
CA GLN A 281 -6.33 -16.68 -13.88
C GLN A 281 -6.80 -16.30 -12.47
N LYS A 282 -6.64 -17.17 -11.48
CA LYS A 282 -6.91 -16.87 -10.07
C LYS A 282 -6.02 -15.73 -9.57
N LYS A 283 -4.72 -15.75 -9.86
CA LYS A 283 -3.80 -14.65 -9.52
C LYS A 283 -4.25 -13.32 -10.13
N ALA A 284 -4.75 -13.32 -11.37
CA ALA A 284 -5.28 -12.11 -12.00
C ALA A 284 -6.49 -11.54 -11.22
N LEU A 285 -7.37 -12.43 -10.74
CA LEU A 285 -8.52 -12.06 -9.92
C LEU A 285 -8.14 -11.67 -8.49
N GLU A 286 -7.10 -12.24 -7.89
CA GLU A 286 -6.59 -11.80 -6.59
C GLU A 286 -6.14 -10.33 -6.64
N ILE A 287 -5.54 -9.90 -7.76
CA ILE A 287 -5.12 -8.51 -7.96
C ILE A 287 -6.32 -7.58 -8.19
N ASN A 288 -7.27 -7.98 -9.02
CA ASN A 288 -8.50 -7.22 -9.27
C ASN A 288 -9.76 -8.09 -9.10
N PRO A 289 -10.24 -8.27 -7.85
CA PRO A 289 -11.37 -9.16 -7.55
C PRO A 289 -12.71 -8.68 -8.09
N ARG A 290 -12.77 -7.47 -8.65
CA ARG A 290 -13.99 -6.88 -9.22
C ARG A 290 -14.05 -7.01 -10.74
N ASN A 291 -12.99 -7.51 -11.38
CA ASN A 291 -12.92 -7.64 -12.82
C ASN A 291 -13.81 -8.79 -13.32
N GLU A 292 -14.98 -8.45 -13.82
CA GLU A 292 -15.95 -9.40 -14.37
C GLU A 292 -15.43 -10.13 -15.61
N GLN A 293 -14.57 -9.51 -16.42
CA GLN A 293 -13.96 -10.17 -17.56
C GLN A 293 -12.98 -11.25 -17.13
N ALA A 294 -12.22 -11.01 -16.06
CA ALA A 294 -11.35 -12.03 -15.45
C ALA A 294 -12.16 -13.15 -14.78
N MET A 295 -13.33 -12.85 -14.19
CA MET A 295 -14.26 -13.87 -13.66
C MET A 295 -14.80 -14.75 -14.77
N TYR A 296 -15.22 -14.14 -15.89
CA TYR A 296 -15.69 -14.85 -17.07
C TYR A 296 -14.59 -15.74 -17.68
N ALA A 297 -13.37 -15.21 -17.81
CA ALA A 297 -12.22 -15.97 -18.29
C ALA A 297 -11.90 -17.17 -17.37
N LEU A 298 -12.04 -17.02 -16.05
CA LEU A 298 -11.88 -18.13 -15.09
C LEU A 298 -12.98 -19.17 -15.25
N ALA A 299 -14.22 -18.76 -15.48
CA ALA A 299 -15.33 -19.67 -15.78
C ALA A 299 -15.04 -20.50 -17.04
N GLN A 300 -14.52 -19.87 -18.10
CA GLN A 300 -14.08 -20.58 -19.31
C GLN A 300 -12.99 -21.61 -18.97
N ARG A 301 -11.99 -21.26 -18.15
CA ARG A 301 -10.93 -22.20 -17.76
C ARG A 301 -11.49 -23.44 -17.07
N TYR A 302 -12.40 -23.24 -16.11
CA TYR A 302 -13.04 -24.35 -15.40
C TYR A 302 -13.91 -25.21 -16.32
N ALA A 303 -14.67 -24.61 -17.24
CA ALA A 303 -15.47 -25.35 -18.20
C ALA A 303 -14.62 -26.22 -19.13
N GLN A 304 -13.48 -25.68 -19.62
CA GLN A 304 -12.52 -26.43 -20.42
C GLN A 304 -11.88 -27.58 -19.63
N ALA A 305 -11.64 -27.39 -18.33
CA ALA A 305 -11.14 -28.41 -17.42
C ALA A 305 -12.19 -29.48 -17.05
N GLY A 306 -13.46 -29.27 -17.39
CA GLY A 306 -14.58 -30.13 -16.99
C GLY A 306 -15.09 -29.90 -15.57
N ASP A 307 -14.64 -28.85 -14.88
CA ASP A 307 -15.14 -28.47 -13.56
C ASP A 307 -16.42 -27.63 -13.69
N THR A 308 -17.53 -28.31 -13.94
CA THR A 308 -18.85 -27.71 -14.12
C THR A 308 -19.27 -26.83 -12.94
N LYS A 309 -18.99 -27.27 -11.71
CA LYS A 309 -19.43 -26.57 -10.50
C LYS A 309 -18.75 -25.19 -10.42
N GLN A 310 -17.43 -25.16 -10.53
CA GLN A 310 -16.67 -23.92 -10.46
C GLN A 310 -16.91 -23.01 -11.67
N ALA A 311 -17.11 -23.60 -12.86
CA ALA A 311 -17.45 -22.84 -14.06
C ALA A 311 -18.75 -22.04 -13.87
N LEU A 312 -19.82 -22.69 -13.39
CA LEU A 312 -21.11 -22.04 -13.16
C LEU A 312 -21.04 -20.99 -12.05
N GLU A 313 -20.28 -21.25 -10.99
CA GLU A 313 -20.08 -20.30 -9.89
C GLU A 313 -19.43 -19.01 -10.40
N GLN A 314 -18.29 -19.12 -11.08
CA GLN A 314 -17.55 -17.97 -11.63
C GLN A 314 -18.33 -17.24 -12.73
N LEU A 315 -19.03 -17.97 -13.59
CA LEU A 315 -19.91 -17.39 -14.60
C LEU A 315 -21.03 -16.57 -13.94
N GLY A 316 -21.61 -17.09 -12.85
CA GLY A 316 -22.60 -16.37 -12.05
C GLY A 316 -22.04 -15.08 -11.43
N HIS A 317 -20.79 -15.08 -10.97
CA HIS A 317 -20.14 -13.85 -10.48
C HIS A 317 -20.01 -12.78 -11.57
N ALA A 318 -19.57 -13.16 -12.78
CA ALA A 318 -19.48 -12.23 -13.91
C ALA A 318 -20.86 -11.69 -14.32
N ILE A 319 -21.86 -12.57 -14.47
CA ILE A 319 -23.24 -12.19 -14.85
C ILE A 319 -23.89 -11.27 -13.83
N ARG A 320 -23.71 -11.51 -12.52
CA ARG A 320 -24.27 -10.63 -11.48
C ARG A 320 -23.72 -9.20 -11.57
N ARG A 321 -22.48 -9.02 -12.04
CA ARG A 321 -21.83 -7.71 -12.18
C ARG A 321 -22.33 -6.97 -13.42
N GLN A 322 -22.35 -7.65 -14.57
CA GLN A 322 -22.77 -7.05 -15.84
C GLN A 322 -23.70 -8.00 -16.62
N PRO A 323 -24.98 -8.13 -16.22
CA PRO A 323 -25.88 -9.13 -16.77
C PRO A 323 -26.18 -8.90 -18.26
N LYS A 324 -26.30 -7.64 -18.68
CA LYS A 324 -26.56 -7.27 -20.08
C LYS A 324 -25.43 -7.67 -21.02
N GLN A 325 -24.19 -7.68 -20.53
CA GLN A 325 -23.02 -8.10 -21.29
C GLN A 325 -22.86 -9.62 -21.27
N TRP A 326 -22.85 -10.21 -20.07
CA TRP A 326 -22.40 -11.59 -19.93
C TRP A 326 -23.47 -12.65 -20.16
N LYS A 327 -24.77 -12.35 -19.97
CA LYS A 327 -25.83 -13.32 -20.30
C LYS A 327 -25.82 -13.71 -21.80
N PRO A 328 -25.92 -12.76 -22.76
CA PRO A 328 -25.89 -13.14 -24.18
C PRO A 328 -24.53 -13.72 -24.60
N GLN A 329 -23.43 -13.18 -24.05
CA GLN A 329 -22.09 -13.71 -24.31
C GLN A 329 -21.96 -15.18 -23.87
N ALA A 330 -22.44 -15.54 -22.68
CA ALA A 330 -22.41 -16.90 -22.15
C ALA A 330 -23.21 -17.88 -23.02
N VAL A 331 -24.37 -17.47 -23.53
CA VAL A 331 -25.21 -18.29 -24.42
C VAL A 331 -24.51 -18.55 -25.75
N ALA A 332 -23.78 -17.57 -26.28
CA ALA A 332 -23.08 -17.66 -27.56
C ALA A 332 -21.71 -18.34 -27.48
N ASP A 333 -21.11 -18.46 -26.28
CA ASP A 333 -19.76 -18.97 -26.11
C ASP A 333 -19.71 -20.51 -26.22
N PRO A 334 -19.02 -21.08 -27.23
CA PRO A 334 -18.94 -22.52 -27.44
C PRO A 334 -18.22 -23.25 -26.30
N ILE A 335 -17.41 -22.56 -25.48
CA ILE A 335 -16.76 -23.15 -24.31
C ILE A 335 -17.80 -23.67 -23.30
N PHE A 336 -18.97 -23.02 -23.22
CA PHE A 336 -20.05 -23.43 -22.32
C PHE A 336 -21.07 -24.36 -22.97
N ALA A 337 -20.86 -24.84 -24.21
CA ALA A 337 -21.82 -25.69 -24.91
C ALA A 337 -22.22 -26.95 -24.10
N LYS A 338 -21.27 -27.56 -23.38
CA LYS A 338 -21.54 -28.69 -22.48
C LYS A 338 -22.38 -28.34 -21.25
N LEU A 339 -22.40 -27.06 -20.86
CA LEU A 339 -23.14 -26.54 -19.71
C LEU A 339 -24.53 -26.03 -20.11
N ALA A 340 -24.76 -25.70 -21.38
CA ALA A 340 -25.97 -25.02 -21.86
C ALA A 340 -27.28 -25.78 -21.59
N SER A 341 -27.22 -27.12 -21.49
CA SER A 341 -28.40 -27.95 -21.18
C SER A 341 -28.77 -27.94 -19.69
N LEU A 342 -27.83 -27.58 -18.81
CA LEU A 342 -27.99 -27.65 -17.36
C LEU A 342 -29.02 -26.64 -16.84
N PRO A 343 -29.92 -27.03 -15.92
CA PRO A 343 -30.88 -26.11 -15.30
C PRO A 343 -30.21 -24.89 -14.64
N GLU A 344 -29.06 -25.10 -14.01
CA GLU A 344 -28.28 -24.07 -13.33
C GLU A 344 -27.76 -23.02 -14.33
N PHE A 345 -27.25 -23.46 -15.48
CA PHE A 345 -26.81 -22.56 -16.54
C PHE A 345 -27.98 -21.74 -17.08
N LYS A 346 -29.10 -22.40 -17.38
CA LYS A 346 -30.33 -21.73 -17.84
C LYS A 346 -30.81 -20.69 -16.85
N LYS A 347 -30.79 -20.98 -15.54
CA LYS A 347 -31.14 -20.02 -14.48
C LYS A 347 -30.22 -18.80 -14.45
N LEU A 348 -28.95 -18.95 -14.84
CA LEU A 348 -28.00 -17.82 -14.90
C LEU A 348 -28.28 -16.90 -16.10
N VAL A 349 -28.63 -17.45 -17.27
CA VAL A 349 -28.68 -16.71 -18.53
C VAL A 349 -30.08 -16.31 -19.00
N LEU A 350 -31.13 -16.99 -18.55
CA LEU A 350 -32.50 -16.65 -18.91
C LEU A 350 -33.01 -15.42 -18.12
N PRO A 351 -34.04 -14.71 -18.64
CA PRO A 351 -34.62 -13.54 -18.00
C PRO A 351 -35.10 -13.78 -16.57
#